data_AF-A0AAV0ISX7-F1
#
_entry.id   AF-A0AAV0ISX7-F1
#
_cell.length_a   1.000
_cell.length_b   1.000
_cell.length_c   1.000
_cell.angle_alpha   90.00
_cell.angle_beta   90.00
_cell.angle_gamma   90.00
#
_symmetry.space_group_name_H-M   'P 1'
#
loop_
_entity.id
_entity.type
_entity.pdbx_description
1 polymer ?
#
loop_
_entity_poly.entity_id
_entity_poly.type
_entity_poly.pdbx_seq_one_letter_code
_entity_poly.pdbx_strand_id
1 'polypeptide(L)'
;MSPAAAAASFPVIDFSPFFTTGGGENEVEKEEVINSIREACSDYGFFVAVNHGIPAEAMDRSLEMAHEFFDRPSEEKLKCTPPTSDTPVTTGYAKQPDHSPNKNEYFLMFEPASAFNVYPTSPAPFRYYYFFFFFHGRLYRF
;
A
#
# COMPACT_ATOMS: atom_id res chain seq x y z
N MET A 1 12.98 -40.91 9.75
CA MET A 1 13.27 -39.48 9.98
C MET A 1 13.03 -38.76 8.67
N SER A 2 11.94 -37.99 8.58
CA SER A 2 11.68 -37.12 7.42
C SER A 2 12.51 -35.83 7.60
N PRO A 3 13.13 -35.26 6.57
CA PRO A 3 13.86 -34.00 6.73
C PRO A 3 12.85 -32.89 6.98
N ALA A 4 13.15 -32.02 7.94
CA ALA A 4 12.44 -30.77 8.12
C ALA A 4 12.48 -30.01 6.79
N ALA A 5 11.32 -29.62 6.27
CA ALA A 5 11.26 -28.67 5.18
C ALA A 5 12.08 -27.45 5.61
N ALA A 6 13.16 -27.14 4.87
CA ALA A 6 13.83 -25.86 5.02
C ALA A 6 12.75 -24.79 4.93
N ALA A 7 12.60 -23.97 5.96
CA ALA A 7 11.59 -22.91 5.98
C ALA A 7 11.84 -22.03 4.75
N ALA A 8 10.93 -22.07 3.79
CA ALA A 8 11.04 -21.23 2.60
C ALA A 8 10.96 -19.77 3.06
N SER A 9 12.07 -19.05 3.00
CA SER A 9 12.12 -17.61 3.21
C SER A 9 11.83 -16.90 1.88
N PHE A 10 10.86 -16.00 1.85
CA PHE A 10 10.59 -15.18 0.68
C PHE A 10 11.75 -14.20 0.42
N PRO A 11 11.96 -13.74 -0.83
CA PRO A 11 12.99 -12.75 -1.13
C PRO A 11 12.76 -11.47 -0.32
N VAL A 12 13.80 -11.02 0.39
CA VAL A 12 13.85 -9.71 1.06
C VAL A 12 14.83 -8.85 0.29
N ILE A 13 14.40 -7.68 -0.18
CA ILE A 13 15.18 -6.78 -1.04
C ILE A 13 15.41 -5.45 -0.33
N ASP A 14 16.67 -5.07 -0.19
CA ASP A 14 17.11 -3.81 0.42
C ASP A 14 17.20 -2.68 -0.61
N PHE A 15 16.41 -1.63 -0.42
CA PHE A 15 16.35 -0.47 -1.32
C PHE A 15 17.29 0.67 -0.91
N SER A 16 18.07 0.52 0.16
CA SER A 16 19.02 1.54 0.63
C SER A 16 19.89 2.14 -0.48
N PRO A 17 20.42 1.38 -1.46
CA PRO A 17 21.26 1.94 -2.54
C PRO A 17 20.58 3.04 -3.38
N PHE A 18 19.24 3.13 -3.37
CA PHE A 18 18.50 4.19 -4.07
C PHE A 18 18.41 5.51 -3.28
N PHE A 19 18.66 5.49 -1.96
CA PHE A 19 18.45 6.64 -1.07
C PHE A 19 19.74 7.23 -0.48
N THR A 20 20.88 6.60 -0.75
CA THR A 20 22.22 7.11 -0.38
C THR A 20 22.58 8.35 -1.20
N THR A 21 23.05 9.41 -0.54
CA THR A 21 23.48 10.66 -1.17
C THR A 21 24.99 10.61 -1.47
N GLY A 22 25.33 10.42 -2.74
CA GLY A 22 26.71 10.43 -3.27
C GLY A 22 26.65 10.23 -4.78
N GLY A 23 27.00 11.25 -5.56
CA GLY A 23 26.81 11.26 -7.01
C GLY A 23 27.49 10.09 -7.72
N GLY A 24 26.69 9.15 -8.26
CA GLY A 24 27.15 8.07 -9.13
C GLY A 24 27.82 6.86 -8.45
N GLU A 25 28.07 6.89 -7.15
CA GLU A 25 28.92 5.88 -6.49
C GLU A 25 28.26 4.51 -6.31
N ASN A 26 26.95 4.38 -6.54
CA ASN A 26 26.18 3.16 -6.24
C ASN A 26 25.47 2.55 -7.46
N GLU A 27 25.95 2.79 -8.69
CA GLU A 27 25.33 2.18 -9.89
C GLU A 27 25.36 0.65 -9.87
N VAL A 28 26.46 0.05 -9.42
CA VAL A 28 26.60 -1.41 -9.31
C VAL A 28 25.60 -1.97 -8.30
N GLU A 29 25.52 -1.39 -7.11
CA GLU A 29 24.58 -1.82 -6.06
C GLU A 29 23.12 -1.65 -6.50
N LYS A 30 22.79 -0.57 -7.20
CA LYS A 30 21.44 -0.35 -7.77
C LYS A 30 21.11 -1.42 -8.81
N GLU A 31 22.05 -1.78 -9.68
CA GLU A 31 21.86 -2.83 -10.68
C GLU A 31 21.69 -4.21 -10.01
N GLU A 32 22.41 -4.49 -8.92
CA GLU A 32 22.20 -5.69 -8.11
C GLU A 32 20.78 -5.76 -7.54
N VAL A 33 20.27 -4.65 -6.99
CA VAL A 33 18.88 -4.59 -6.49
C VAL A 33 17.88 -4.81 -7.62
N ILE A 34 18.09 -4.22 -8.80
CA ILE A 34 17.24 -4.43 -9.99
C ILE A 34 17.24 -5.90 -10.41
N ASN A 35 18.40 -6.56 -10.39
CA ASN A 35 18.51 -7.98 -10.70
C ASN A 35 17.76 -8.85 -9.68
N SER A 36 17.89 -8.55 -8.38
CA SER A 36 17.13 -9.25 -7.34
C SER A 36 15.62 -9.06 -7.49
N ILE A 37 15.15 -7.86 -7.87
CA ILE A 37 13.73 -7.61 -8.16
C ILE A 37 13.28 -8.48 -9.35
N ARG A 38 14.07 -8.52 -10.42
CA ARG A 38 13.75 -9.32 -11.62
C ARG A 38 13.63 -10.80 -11.28
N GLU A 39 14.59 -11.34 -10.54
CA GLU A 39 14.59 -12.74 -10.09
C GLU A 39 13.40 -13.02 -9.17
N ALA A 40 13.18 -12.20 -8.14
CA ALA A 40 12.05 -12.38 -7.22
C ALA A 40 10.69 -12.33 -7.93
N CYS A 41 10.50 -11.40 -8.86
CA CYS A 41 9.27 -11.33 -9.66
C CYS A 41 9.11 -12.53 -10.62
N SER A 42 10.21 -13.08 -11.13
CA SER A 42 10.17 -14.21 -12.08
C SER A 42 9.94 -15.54 -11.39
N ASP A 43 10.59 -15.74 -10.24
CA ASP A 43 10.62 -17.03 -9.54
C ASP A 43 9.53 -17.15 -8.47
N TYR A 44 9.19 -16.04 -7.80
CA TYR A 44 8.24 -16.00 -6.68
C TYR A 44 6.97 -15.19 -7.00
N GLY A 45 7.08 -14.17 -7.85
CA GLY A 45 6.00 -13.21 -8.14
C GLY A 45 5.81 -12.12 -7.08
N PHE A 46 6.61 -12.13 -6.00
CA PHE A 46 6.60 -11.13 -4.93
C PHE A 46 7.92 -11.11 -4.14
N PHE A 47 8.11 -10.05 -3.36
CA PHE A 47 9.22 -9.88 -2.43
C PHE A 47 8.80 -8.98 -1.26
N VAL A 48 9.57 -9.00 -0.18
CA VAL A 48 9.48 -8.03 0.92
C VAL A 48 10.50 -6.93 0.69
N ALA A 49 10.06 -5.68 0.59
CA ALA A 49 10.96 -4.53 0.48
C ALA A 49 11.35 -4.04 1.88
N VAL A 50 12.64 -3.75 2.09
CA VAL A 50 13.15 -3.07 3.29
C VAL A 50 13.95 -1.83 2.88
N ASN A 51 14.08 -0.87 3.80
CA ASN A 51 14.75 0.41 3.55
C ASN A 51 14.25 1.14 2.27
N HIS A 52 12.96 1.02 1.98
CA HIS A 52 12.28 1.59 0.81
C HIS A 52 12.05 3.10 0.88
N GLY A 53 12.65 3.80 1.85
CA GLY A 53 12.59 5.26 1.97
C GLY A 53 11.24 5.83 2.43
N ILE A 54 10.26 4.99 2.81
CA ILE A 54 8.99 5.46 3.39
C ILE A 54 9.21 5.58 4.91
N PRO A 55 9.02 6.77 5.51
CA PRO A 55 9.18 6.97 6.94
C PRO A 55 8.25 6.06 7.75
N ALA A 56 8.75 5.47 8.84
CA ALA A 56 7.97 4.59 9.71
C ALA A 56 6.73 5.31 10.26
N GLU A 57 6.87 6.57 10.66
CA GLU A 57 5.78 7.39 11.19
C GLU A 57 4.68 7.64 10.15
N ALA A 58 5.00 7.59 8.85
CA ALA A 58 4.00 7.68 7.80
C ALA A 58 3.21 6.38 7.65
N MET A 59 3.86 5.22 7.78
CA MET A 59 3.20 3.91 7.77
C MET A 59 2.32 3.72 9.01
N ASP A 60 2.84 4.02 10.19
CA ASP A 60 2.13 3.89 11.47
C ASP A 60 0.85 4.74 11.46
N ARG A 61 0.95 6.02 11.10
CA ARG A 61 -0.24 6.88 10.99
C ARG A 61 -1.25 6.40 9.94
N SER A 62 -0.77 5.80 8.84
CA SER A 62 -1.67 5.22 7.82
C SER A 62 -2.47 4.06 8.38
N LEU A 63 -1.82 3.17 9.16
CA LEU A 63 -2.48 2.07 9.85
C LEU A 63 -3.44 2.56 10.92
N GLU A 64 -3.04 3.54 11.74
CA GLU A 64 -3.89 4.15 12.78
C GLU A 64 -5.19 4.71 12.19
N MET A 65 -5.12 5.49 11.10
CA MET A 65 -6.33 6.03 10.47
C MET A 65 -7.21 4.94 9.85
N ALA A 66 -6.60 3.88 9.30
CA ALA A 66 -7.36 2.75 8.78
C ALA A 66 -8.13 2.06 9.91
N HIS A 67 -7.47 1.78 11.04
CA HIS A 67 -8.11 1.23 12.23
C HIS A 67 -9.24 2.14 12.73
N GLU A 68 -8.98 3.44 12.88
CA GLU A 68 -9.99 4.39 13.33
C GLU A 68 -11.21 4.47 12.40
N PHE A 69 -11.02 4.31 11.09
CA PHE A 69 -12.12 4.27 10.14
C PHE A 69 -12.90 2.95 10.24
N PHE A 70 -12.21 1.80 10.24
CA PHE A 70 -12.87 0.49 10.20
C PHE A 70 -13.55 0.08 11.52
N ASP A 71 -13.10 0.63 12.65
CA ASP A 71 -13.73 0.44 13.97
C ASP A 71 -15.08 1.16 14.12
N ARG A 72 -15.46 1.99 13.14
CA ARG A 72 -16.73 2.72 13.17
C ARG A 72 -17.93 1.82 12.84
N PRO A 73 -19.14 2.20 13.31
CA PRO A 73 -20.36 1.53 12.91
C PRO A 73 -20.52 1.46 11.39
N SER A 74 -21.09 0.36 10.89
CA SER A 74 -21.31 0.15 9.45
C SER A 74 -22.04 1.31 8.77
N GLU A 75 -22.98 1.96 9.47
CA GLU A 75 -23.74 3.10 8.97
C GLU A 75 -22.86 4.31 8.64
N GLU A 76 -21.82 4.58 9.44
CA GLU A 76 -20.86 5.65 9.18
C GLU A 76 -19.95 5.30 8.00
N LYS A 77 -19.51 4.04 7.91
CA LYS A 77 -18.64 3.57 6.80
C LYS A 77 -19.38 3.59 5.46
N LEU A 78 -20.66 3.23 5.44
CA LEU A 78 -21.53 3.25 4.26
C LEU A 78 -21.73 4.65 3.65
N LYS A 79 -21.53 5.73 4.43
CA LYS A 79 -21.54 7.11 3.89
C LYS A 79 -20.39 7.35 2.90
N CYS A 80 -19.37 6.51 2.94
CA CYS A 80 -18.23 6.56 2.02
C CYS A 80 -18.40 5.63 0.81
N THR A 81 -19.58 5.05 0.60
CA THR A 81 -19.91 4.30 -0.62
C THR A 81 -20.45 5.27 -1.67
N PRO A 82 -20.02 5.20 -2.95
CA PRO A 82 -20.56 6.03 -4.02
C PRO A 82 -22.10 5.93 -4.12
N PRO A 83 -22.79 7.05 -4.37
CA PRO A 83 -24.25 7.11 -4.30
C PRO A 83 -24.99 6.41 -5.46
N THR A 84 -24.31 6.07 -6.56
CA THR A 84 -24.94 5.51 -7.76
C THR A 84 -24.31 4.20 -8.20
N SER A 85 -25.15 3.24 -8.62
CA SER A 85 -24.72 2.01 -9.33
C SER A 85 -24.10 2.31 -10.70
N ASP A 86 -24.26 3.55 -11.19
CA ASP A 86 -23.85 3.98 -12.52
C ASP A 86 -22.41 4.50 -12.55
N THR A 87 -21.70 4.54 -11.41
CA THR A 87 -20.25 4.78 -11.44
C THR A 87 -19.57 3.56 -12.08
N PRO A 88 -18.85 3.74 -13.21
CA PRO A 88 -18.23 2.64 -13.94
C PRO A 88 -17.06 1.99 -13.18
N VAL A 89 -16.74 2.51 -11.98
CA VAL A 89 -15.61 2.09 -11.19
C VAL A 89 -15.99 2.02 -9.72
N THR A 90 -15.65 0.91 -9.08
CA THR A 90 -15.80 0.72 -7.63
C THR A 90 -14.82 1.64 -6.90
N THR A 91 -15.30 2.52 -6.03
CA THR A 91 -14.48 3.34 -5.11
C THR A 91 -15.14 3.40 -3.74
N GLY A 92 -14.42 3.93 -2.75
CA GLY A 92 -14.91 4.13 -1.41
C GLY A 92 -15.06 2.82 -0.64
N TYR A 93 -15.92 2.85 0.38
CA TYR A 93 -16.16 1.72 1.26
C TYR A 93 -17.06 0.66 0.62
N ALA A 94 -16.71 -0.60 0.79
CA ALA A 94 -17.57 -1.74 0.52
C ALA A 94 -17.29 -2.89 1.48
N LYS A 95 -18.32 -3.69 1.74
CA LYS A 95 -18.24 -4.90 2.55
C LYS A 95 -18.73 -6.08 1.73
N GLN A 96 -18.03 -7.20 1.83
CA GLN A 96 -18.48 -8.43 1.18
C GLN A 96 -19.86 -8.84 1.69
N PRO A 97 -20.73 -9.40 0.83
CA PRO A 97 -22.03 -9.92 1.25
C PRO A 97 -21.89 -10.97 2.36
N ASP A 98 -22.92 -11.09 3.21
CA ASP A 98 -22.90 -12.02 4.35
C ASP A 98 -22.72 -13.49 3.95
N HIS A 99 -23.07 -13.87 2.72
CA HIS A 99 -22.88 -15.22 2.20
C HIS A 99 -21.48 -15.44 1.56
N SER A 100 -20.67 -14.39 1.41
CA SER A 100 -19.32 -14.51 0.84
C SER A 100 -18.43 -15.36 1.75
N PRO A 101 -17.58 -16.24 1.20
CA PRO A 101 -16.56 -16.93 2.00
C PRO A 101 -15.51 -15.95 2.55
N ASN A 102 -15.31 -14.81 1.88
CA ASN A 102 -14.42 -13.76 2.33
C ASN A 102 -15.19 -12.78 3.21
N LYS A 103 -14.84 -12.70 4.50
CA LYS A 103 -15.49 -11.82 5.49
C LYS A 103 -14.76 -10.48 5.65
N ASN A 104 -14.27 -9.92 4.55
CA ASN A 104 -13.57 -8.65 4.59
C ASN A 104 -14.45 -7.46 4.17
N GLU A 105 -14.02 -6.30 4.64
CA GLU A 105 -14.43 -4.99 4.15
C GLU A 105 -13.19 -4.28 3.61
N TYR A 106 -13.40 -3.33 2.71
CA TYR A 106 -12.32 -2.60 2.06
C TYR A 106 -12.74 -1.17 1.75
N PHE A 107 -11.73 -0.33 1.55
CA PHE A 107 -11.88 1.04 1.12
C PHE A 107 -10.95 1.27 -0.07
N LEU A 108 -11.51 1.53 -1.26
CA LEU A 108 -10.71 1.73 -2.47
C LEU A 108 -10.64 3.21 -2.85
N MET A 109 -9.43 3.68 -3.15
CA MET A 109 -9.17 5.05 -3.59
C MET A 109 -8.32 5.06 -4.86
N PHE A 110 -8.58 6.04 -5.71
CA PHE A 110 -7.71 6.38 -6.84
C PHE A 110 -6.72 7.47 -6.46
N GLU A 111 -6.03 8.01 -7.47
CA GLU A 111 -5.21 9.20 -7.35
C GLU A 111 -5.94 10.26 -6.49
N PRO A 112 -5.24 10.92 -5.54
CA PRO A 112 -5.92 11.69 -4.51
C PRO A 112 -6.81 12.86 -4.99
N ALA A 113 -6.57 13.42 -6.18
CA ALA A 113 -7.39 14.45 -6.82
C ALA A 113 -8.53 13.89 -7.69
N SER A 114 -8.66 12.58 -7.82
CA SER A 114 -9.74 11.92 -8.54
C SER A 114 -11.11 12.28 -7.95
N ALA A 115 -12.01 12.74 -8.82
CA ALA A 115 -13.40 13.04 -8.47
C ALA A 115 -14.23 11.79 -8.08
N PHE A 116 -13.69 10.59 -8.34
CA PHE A 116 -14.34 9.33 -7.96
C PHE A 116 -14.14 8.96 -6.48
N ASN A 117 -13.21 9.62 -5.77
CA ASN A 117 -12.93 9.29 -4.38
C ASN A 117 -14.00 9.89 -3.45
N VAL A 118 -14.63 9.03 -2.64
CA VAL A 118 -15.56 9.42 -1.58
C VAL A 118 -14.86 9.25 -0.24
N TYR A 119 -14.19 10.30 0.23
CA TYR A 119 -13.38 10.26 1.45
C TYR A 119 -14.23 10.28 2.72
N PRO A 120 -13.77 9.61 3.80
CA PRO A 120 -14.37 9.81 5.11
C PRO A 120 -14.13 11.25 5.57
N THR A 121 -15.14 11.85 6.21
CA THR A 121 -15.03 13.18 6.82
C THR A 121 -14.24 13.16 8.13
N SER A 122 -13.94 11.97 8.66
CA SER A 122 -13.13 11.78 9.86
C SER A 122 -12.46 10.39 9.83
N PRO A 123 -11.17 10.28 10.23
CA PRO A 123 -10.33 11.34 10.79
C PRO A 123 -9.96 12.45 9.79
N ALA A 124 -9.85 13.68 10.30
CA ALA A 124 -9.76 14.91 9.49
C ALA A 124 -8.59 14.93 8.45
N PRO A 125 -7.43 14.29 8.67
CA PRO A 125 -6.38 14.26 7.66
C PRO A 125 -6.35 12.99 6.80
N PHE A 126 -7.43 12.19 6.71
CA PHE A 126 -7.43 10.96 5.89
C PHE A 126 -7.01 11.22 4.45
N ARG A 127 -7.51 12.30 3.84
CA ARG A 127 -7.10 12.75 2.51
C ARG A 127 -5.63 13.21 2.48
N TYR A 128 -5.17 13.96 3.48
CA TYR A 128 -3.81 14.54 3.52
C TYR A 128 -2.71 13.48 3.58
N TYR A 129 -2.87 12.46 4.43
CA TYR A 129 -1.87 11.40 4.56
C TYR A 129 -1.85 10.46 3.35
N TYR A 130 -3.00 10.23 2.73
CA TYR A 130 -3.05 9.51 1.46
C TYR A 130 -2.36 10.31 0.33
N PHE A 131 -2.57 11.63 0.28
CA PHE A 131 -1.79 12.53 -0.59
C PHE A 131 -0.29 12.43 -0.31
N PHE A 132 0.12 12.36 0.96
CA PHE A 132 1.53 12.18 1.33
C PHE A 132 2.10 10.86 0.78
N PHE A 133 1.39 9.74 0.94
CA PHE A 133 1.84 8.43 0.44
C PHE A 133 2.00 8.41 -1.10
N PHE A 134 1.07 9.05 -1.83
CA PHE A 134 1.11 9.08 -3.30
C PHE A 134 2.10 10.09 -3.90
N PHE A 135 2.30 11.24 -3.26
CA PHE A 135 3.10 12.33 -3.84
C PHE A 135 4.52 12.43 -3.27
N HIS A 136 4.80 11.98 -2.05
CA HIS A 136 6.20 11.90 -1.58
C HIS A 136 6.98 10.77 -2.25
N GLY A 137 6.29 9.73 -2.77
CA GLY A 137 6.90 8.76 -3.69
C GLY A 137 7.26 9.33 -5.07
N ARG A 138 6.78 10.53 -5.42
CA ARG A 138 7.11 11.26 -6.66
C ARG A 138 8.12 12.40 -6.48
N LEU A 139 8.46 12.76 -5.24
CA LEU A 139 9.45 13.80 -4.95
C LEU A 139 10.90 13.30 -5.11
N TYR A 140 11.11 11.98 -5.15
CA TYR A 140 12.34 11.36 -5.66
C TYR A 140 12.14 11.03 -7.15
N ARG A 141 12.18 12.06 -7.99
CA ARG A 141 12.20 11.90 -9.44
C ARG A 141 13.61 11.44 -9.82
N PHE A 142 13.72 10.21 -10.33
CA PHE A 142 14.89 9.75 -11.09
C PHE A 142 15.14 10.67 -12.29
#